data_AF-A0A0B4BJJ2-F1
#
_entry.id   AF-A0A0B4BJJ2-F1
#
_cell.length_a   1.000
_cell.length_b   1.000
_cell.length_c   1.000
_cell.angle_alpha   90.00
_cell.angle_beta   90.00
_cell.angle_gamma   90.00
#
_symmetry.space_group_name_H-M   'P 1'
#
loop_
_entity.id
_entity.type
_entity.pdbx_description
1 polymer ?
#
loop_
_entity_poly.entity_id
_entity_poly.type
_entity_poly.pdbx_seq_one_letter_code
_entity_poly.pdbx_strand_id
1 'polypeptide(L)' 'MIFCASARHHHRACAVTRADRNIGSFCINVRSGLWADFATGGSGGDIISFVAYVRGTRQIEAAKELAGILGIDND' A
#
# COMPACT_ATOMS: atom_id res chain seq x y z
N MET A 1 13.62 3.82 -6.06
CA MET A 1 14.14 2.48 -5.72
C MET A 1 13.68 2.14 -4.32
N ILE A 2 12.78 1.16 -4.17
CA ILE A 2 12.39 0.67 -2.85
C ILE A 2 13.47 -0.35 -2.48
N PHE A 3 14.53 0.16 -1.86
CA PHE A 3 15.66 -0.66 -1.42
C PHE A 3 15.22 -1.52 -0.22
N CYS A 4 15.20 -2.83 -0.44
CA CYS A 4 15.06 -3.81 0.61
C CYS A 4 16.44 -4.00 1.25
N ALA A 5 16.77 -3.18 2.26
CA ALA A 5 17.92 -3.42 3.11
C ALA A 5 17.73 -2.76 4.48
N SER A 6 17.94 -3.57 5.52
CA SER A 6 18.21 -3.19 6.91
C SER A 6 17.06 -2.62 7.74
N ALA A 7 16.70 -3.41 8.75
CA ALA A 7 15.90 -3.03 9.89
C ALA A 7 16.62 -1.95 10.72
N ARG A 8 15.98 -0.78 10.87
CA ARG A 8 15.94 0.04 12.10
C ARG A 8 15.10 1.31 11.85
N HIS A 9 14.14 1.54 12.75
CA HIS A 9 13.26 2.71 12.90
C HIS A 9 11.96 2.78 12.07
N HIS A 10 10.87 2.42 12.77
CA HIS A 10 9.57 3.11 12.82
C HIS A 10 8.69 3.17 11.54
N HIS A 11 7.61 2.39 11.59
CA HIS A 11 6.41 2.42 10.74
C HIS A 11 6.51 1.80 9.33
N ARG A 12 6.82 0.50 9.26
CA ARG A 12 6.67 -0.31 8.05
C ARG A 12 5.81 -1.54 8.37
N ALA A 13 4.74 -1.74 7.61
CA ALA A 13 3.93 -2.94 7.66
C ALA A 13 4.32 -3.82 6.46
N CYS A 14 4.86 -5.00 6.72
CA CYS A 14 5.08 -6.03 5.71
C CYS A 14 4.03 -7.11 5.91
N ALA A 15 3.19 -7.33 4.90
CA ALA A 15 2.16 -8.37 4.94
C ALA A 15 2.60 -9.56 4.09
N VAL A 16 2.25 -10.78 4.50
CA VAL A 16 2.35 -11.97 3.66
C VAL A 16 1.06 -12.04 2.84
N THR A 17 1.06 -11.42 1.66
CA THR A 17 -0.11 -11.47 0.79
C THR A 17 -0.05 -12.72 -0.09
N ARG A 18 -0.79 -13.76 0.35
CA ARG A 18 -1.15 -15.00 -0.37
C ARG A 18 -0.10 -16.13 -0.35
N ALA A 19 -0.51 -17.29 -0.87
CA ALA A 19 -0.14 -18.67 -0.51
C ALA A 19 1.34 -19.08 -0.68
N ASP A 20 2.19 -18.14 -1.08
CA ASP A 20 3.62 -18.22 -1.17
C ASP A 20 4.25 -17.75 0.15
N ARG A 21 4.86 -18.68 0.87
CA ARG A 21 5.46 -18.50 2.21
C ARG A 21 6.67 -17.54 2.25
N ASN A 22 6.81 -16.62 1.29
CA ASN A 22 7.92 -15.66 1.23
C ASN A 22 7.57 -14.39 1.99
N ILE A 23 8.17 -14.25 3.16
CA ILE A 23 8.13 -13.03 3.98
C ILE A 23 8.76 -11.87 3.19
N GLY A 24 8.03 -10.77 2.98
CA GLY A 24 8.58 -9.51 2.45
C GLY A 24 8.15 -9.11 1.04
N SER A 25 7.20 -9.81 0.43
CA SER A 25 6.67 -9.49 -0.91
C SER A 25 5.94 -8.15 -0.98
N PHE A 26 5.30 -7.69 0.10
CA PHE A 26 4.60 -6.41 0.14
C PHE A 26 5.19 -5.45 1.18
N CYS A 27 5.40 -4.20 0.80
CA CYS A 27 5.96 -3.16 1.66
C CYS A 27 5.26 -1.81 1.46
N ILE A 28 4.82 -1.20 2.56
CA ILE A 28 4.30 0.18 2.57
C ILE A 28 5.05 1.04 3.59
N ASN A 29 5.37 2.27 3.19
CA ASN A 29 5.87 3.33 4.05
C ASN A 29 4.70 4.22 4.46
N VAL A 30 4.30 4.17 5.74
CA VAL A 30 3.13 4.95 6.19
C VAL A 30 3.40 6.44 6.34
N ARG A 31 4.67 6.89 6.33
CA ARG A 31 5.01 8.32 6.37
C ARG A 31 4.91 8.96 4.99
N SER A 32 5.34 8.26 3.95
CA SER A 32 5.34 8.79 2.58
C SER A 32 4.18 8.26 1.73
N GLY A 33 3.46 7.22 2.15
CA GLY A 33 2.43 6.55 1.35
C GLY A 33 2.98 5.68 0.22
N LEU A 34 4.30 5.62 0.04
CA LEU A 34 4.96 4.80 -0.97
C LEU A 34 4.77 3.32 -0.65
N TRP A 35 4.38 2.54 -1.65
CA TRP A 35 4.22 1.10 -1.50
C TRP A 35 4.75 0.35 -2.73
N ALA A 36 5.13 -0.91 -2.51
CA ALA A 36 5.40 -1.86 -3.58
C ALA A 36 5.07 -3.30 -3.19
N ASP A 37 4.62 -4.01 -4.20
CA ASP A 37 4.43 -5.43 -4.27
C ASP A 37 5.49 -6.02 -5.21
N PHE A 38 6.49 -6.65 -4.62
CA PHE A 38 7.59 -7.28 -5.34
C PHE A 38 7.19 -8.62 -5.96
N ALA A 39 6.05 -9.21 -5.59
CA ALA A 39 5.57 -10.47 -6.15
C ALA A 39 4.88 -10.25 -7.50
N THR A 40 4.13 -9.16 -7.64
CA THR A 40 3.42 -8.82 -8.89
C THR A 40 4.12 -7.74 -9.71
N GLY A 41 5.10 -7.05 -9.12
CA GLY A 41 5.72 -5.86 -9.70
C GLY A 41 4.87 -4.59 -9.55
N GLY A 42 3.77 -4.64 -8.78
CA GLY A 42 2.95 -3.48 -8.48
C GLY A 42 3.70 -2.47 -7.61
N SER A 43 3.57 -1.17 -7.90
CA SER A 43 4.09 -0.12 -7.02
C SER A 43 3.27 1.15 -7.16
N GLY A 44 3.28 1.98 -6.13
CA GLY A 44 2.53 3.23 -6.13
C GLY A 44 3.09 4.24 -5.13
N GLY A 45 2.74 5.50 -5.36
CA GLY A 45 3.24 6.65 -4.61
C GLY A 45 2.35 7.12 -3.48
N ASP A 46 1.15 6.57 -3.40
CA ASP A 46 0.05 7.12 -2.61
C ASP A 46 -0.88 6.00 -2.12
N ILE A 47 -1.61 6.27 -1.05
CA ILE A 47 -2.51 5.28 -0.45
C ILE A 47 -3.76 5.03 -1.30
N ILE A 48 -4.16 5.96 -2.17
CA ILE A 48 -5.31 5.79 -3.07
C ILE A 48 -4.95 4.75 -4.14
N SER A 49 -3.76 4.83 -4.74
CA SER A 49 -3.27 3.82 -5.68
C SER A 49 -3.09 2.46 -5.01
N PHE A 50 -2.73 2.42 -3.73
CA PHE A 50 -2.70 1.17 -2.95
C PHE A 50 -4.09 0.55 -2.81
N VAL A 51 -5.09 1.33 -2.37
CA VAL A 51 -6.46 0.84 -2.22
C VAL A 51 -7.02 0.39 -3.57
N ALA A 52 -6.78 1.16 -4.63
CA ALA A 52 -7.18 0.80 -6.00
C ALA A 52 -6.55 -0.53 -6.44
N TYR A 53 -5.27 -0.74 -6.14
CA TYR A 53 -4.56 -1.98 -6.46
C TYR A 53 -5.10 -3.19 -5.69
N VAL A 54 -5.37 -3.04 -4.38
CA VAL A 54 -5.90 -4.13 -3.55
C VAL A 54 -7.35 -4.47 -3.91
N ARG A 55 -8.16 -3.46 -4.21
CA ARG A 55 -9.59 -3.63 -4.53
C ARG A 55 -9.84 -3.93 -6.01
N GLY A 56 -8.85 -3.71 -6.89
CA GLY A 56 -9.04 -3.80 -8.34
C GLY A 56 -9.98 -2.72 -8.89
N THR A 57 -10.09 -1.57 -8.22
CA THR A 57 -10.99 -0.47 -8.59
C THR A 57 -10.22 0.69 -9.22
N ARG A 58 -10.95 1.65 -9.80
CA ARG A 58 -10.35 2.89 -10.30
C ARG A 58 -9.95 3.77 -9.11
N GLN A 59 -8.90 4.57 -9.27
CA GLN A 59 -8.39 5.46 -8.22
C GLN A 59 -9.46 6.40 -7.63
N ILE A 60 -10.38 6.90 -8.46
CA ILE A 60 -11.45 7.79 -7.97
C ILE A 60 -12.45 7.07 -7.04
N GLU A 61 -12.71 5.79 -7.28
CA GLU A 61 -13.58 4.98 -6.42
C GLU A 61 -12.84 4.60 -5.13
N ALA A 62 -11.56 4.27 -5.23
CA ALA A 62 -10.69 4.05 -4.09
C ALA A 62 -10.56 5.31 -3.19
N ALA A 63 -10.50 6.50 -3.80
CA ALA A 63 -10.45 7.76 -3.07
C ALA A 63 -11.75 8.03 -2.30
N LYS A 64 -12.91 7.77 -2.91
CA LYS A 64 -14.22 7.89 -2.25
C LYS A 64 -14.37 6.90 -1.10
N GLU A 65 -13.98 5.64 -1.30
CA GLU A 65 -14.02 4.63 -0.24
C GLU A 65 -13.09 5.03 0.92
N LEU A 66 -11.88 5.51 0.60
CA LEU A 66 -10.93 5.98 1.60
C LEU A 66 -11.45 7.22 2.36
N ALA A 67 -12.07 8.17 1.65
CA ALA A 67 -12.69 9.35 2.24
C ALA A 67 -13.78 8.95 3.25
N GLY A 68 -14.67 8.01 2.87
CA GLY A 68 -15.70 7.49 3.75
C GLY A 68 -15.15 6.73 4.98
N ILE A 69 -14.06 5.98 4.83
CA ILE A 69 -13.38 5.31 5.96
C ILE A 69 -12.76 6.33 6.92
N LEU A 70 -12.16 7.39 6.38
CA LEU A 70 -11.49 8.43 7.17
C LEU A 70 -12.48 9.48 7.72
N GLY A 71 -13.76 9.43 7.32
CA GLY A 71 -14.75 10.45 7.65
C GLY A 71 -14.40 11.83 7.07
N ILE A 72 -13.64 11.86 5.97
CA ILE A 72 -13.30 13.09 5.25
C ILE A 72 -14.37 13.27 4.18
N ASP A 73 -15.59 13.56 4.61
CA ASP A 73 -16.64 13.98 3.71
C ASP A 73 -16.36 15.45 3.34
N ASN A 74 -16.20 15.73 2.04
CA ASN A 74 -16.12 17.10 1.55
C ASN A 74 -17.50 17.74 1.70
N ASP A 75 -17.75 18.38 2.84
CA ASP A 75 -18.80 19.40 3.02
C ASP A 75 -18.36 20.73 2.38
#